data_AF-A0A963JEB2-F1
#
_entry.id   AF-A0A963JEB2-F1
#
_cell.length_a   1.000
_cell.length_b   1.000
_cell.length_c   1.000
_cell.angle_alpha   90.00
_cell.angle_beta   90.00
_cell.angle_gamma   90.00
#
_symmetry.space_group_name_H-M   'P 1'
#
loop_
_entity.id
_entity.type
_entity.pdbx_description
1 polymer ?
#
loop_
_entity_poly.entity_id
_entity_poly.type
_entity_poly.pdbx_seq_one_letter_code
_entity_poly.pdbx_strand_id
1 'polypeptide(L)'
;MSGATTPAPSPRAAARRSLGPWPTAGAATVLAAALLAGCAAGPGASPSPTPPQLVMTEAGLKRWDRPEAFGPVPPAELARARQYCATLNHSGKRFVPSGFHPHALSVEGFPFEDGGFYCVQQ
;
A
#
# COMPACT_ATOMS: atom_id res chain seq x y z
N MET A 1 12.05 -48.33 10.66
CA MET A 1 10.63 -47.91 10.60
C MET A 1 10.13 -47.66 12.01
N SER A 2 10.39 -46.46 12.54
CA SER A 2 9.91 -46.02 13.86
C SER A 2 9.98 -44.48 13.80
N GLY A 3 8.89 -43.70 13.76
CA GLY A 3 7.65 -43.81 14.52
C GLY A 3 7.76 -42.91 15.75
N ALA A 4 7.88 -41.59 15.56
CA ALA A 4 7.94 -40.62 16.64
C ALA A 4 6.51 -40.17 16.99
N THR A 5 6.02 -40.64 18.12
CA THR A 5 4.70 -40.36 18.69
C THR A 5 4.74 -39.11 19.57
N THR A 6 3.79 -38.20 19.33
CA THR A 6 3.47 -36.99 20.10
C THR A 6 3.06 -37.31 21.54
N PRO A 7 3.37 -36.45 22.53
CA PRO A 7 2.58 -36.38 23.76
C PRO A 7 1.62 -35.17 23.77
N ALA A 8 0.38 -35.48 24.15
CA ALA A 8 -0.74 -34.56 24.40
C ALA A 8 -0.68 -33.94 25.82
N PRO A 9 -1.42 -32.84 26.09
CA PRO A 9 -1.30 -32.06 27.32
C PRO A 9 -2.03 -32.66 28.53
N SER A 10 -1.52 -32.38 29.73
CA SER A 10 -2.09 -32.83 31.01
C SER A 10 -2.93 -31.74 31.70
N PRO A 11 -4.04 -32.08 32.39
CA PRO A 11 -5.00 -31.13 32.94
C PRO A 11 -4.79 -30.87 34.44
N ARG A 12 -5.25 -29.72 34.93
CA ARG A 12 -5.71 -29.41 36.31
C ARG A 12 -5.81 -27.89 36.42
N ALA A 13 -6.71 -27.28 37.16
CA ALA A 13 -7.96 -27.63 37.80
C ALA A 13 -8.48 -26.26 38.26
N ALA A 14 -9.78 -26.05 38.14
CA ALA A 14 -10.42 -24.82 38.59
C ALA A 14 -10.21 -24.63 40.10
N ALA A 15 -9.83 -23.42 40.51
CA ALA A 15 -10.00 -22.94 41.87
C ALA A 15 -10.67 -21.57 41.83
N ARG A 16 -11.98 -21.57 42.06
CA ARG A 16 -12.73 -20.39 42.47
C ARG A 16 -12.17 -19.91 43.80
N ARG A 17 -11.80 -18.63 43.89
CA ARG A 17 -11.83 -17.88 45.14
C ARG A 17 -12.45 -16.52 44.89
N SER A 18 -13.59 -16.34 45.53
CA SER A 18 -14.40 -15.14 45.67
C SER A 18 -13.96 -14.31 46.89
N LEU A 19 -14.37 -13.03 46.89
CA LEU A 19 -14.44 -12.05 48.00
C LEU A 19 -13.12 -11.27 48.21
N GLY A 20 -13.08 -9.94 48.27
CA GLY A 20 -14.13 -8.94 48.54
C GLY A 20 -13.70 -7.50 48.14
N PRO A 21 -14.29 -6.43 48.71
CA PRO A 21 -14.49 -5.17 47.99
C PRO A 21 -13.70 -3.96 48.56
N TRP A 22 -13.87 -2.81 47.88
CA TRP A 22 -13.74 -1.39 48.29
C TRP A 22 -12.67 -0.55 47.58
N PRO A 23 -12.95 0.75 47.36
CA PRO A 23 -12.51 1.50 46.17
C PRO A 23 -11.49 2.61 46.49
N THR A 24 -10.58 2.90 45.57
CA THR A 24 -9.93 4.23 45.51
C THR A 24 -9.60 4.60 44.08
N ALA A 25 -10.18 5.74 43.70
CA ALA A 25 -9.79 6.67 42.66
C ALA A 25 -8.38 6.52 42.08
N GLY A 26 -8.29 6.69 40.76
CA GLY A 26 -7.09 7.22 40.14
C GLY A 26 -6.71 6.51 38.86
N ALA A 27 -6.60 7.29 37.79
CA ALA A 27 -5.96 6.95 36.53
C ALA A 27 -6.70 5.91 35.67
N ALA A 28 -7.76 6.41 35.00
CA ALA A 28 -8.13 5.89 33.69
C ALA A 28 -6.95 6.12 32.72
N THR A 29 -6.03 5.15 32.66
CA THR A 29 -5.01 5.10 31.61
C THR A 29 -5.71 4.69 30.32
N VAL A 30 -6.30 5.67 29.64
CA VAL A 30 -6.83 5.51 28.28
C VAL A 30 -5.64 5.07 27.43
N LEU A 31 -5.67 3.81 27.02
CA LEU A 31 -4.75 3.21 26.06
C LEU A 31 -4.92 3.98 24.74
N ALA A 32 -4.13 5.04 24.55
CA ALA A 32 -4.12 5.83 23.33
C ALA A 32 -3.58 4.93 22.21
N ALA A 33 -4.50 4.30 21.47
CA ALA A 33 -4.19 3.55 20.27
C ALA A 33 -3.58 4.51 19.25
N ALA A 34 -2.27 4.42 19.06
CA ALA A 34 -1.53 5.11 18.02
C ALA A 34 -1.93 4.55 16.65
N LEU A 35 -3.00 5.10 16.07
CA LEU A 35 -3.36 4.91 14.67
C LEU A 35 -2.42 5.75 13.81
N LEU A 36 -1.18 5.28 13.61
CA LEU A 36 -0.37 5.72 12.50
C LEU A 36 -0.95 5.08 11.22
N ALA A 37 -1.99 5.71 10.68
CA ALA A 37 -2.41 5.48 9.31
C ALA A 37 -1.26 5.92 8.41
N GLY A 38 -0.46 4.95 7.94
CA GLY A 38 0.56 5.22 6.94
C GLY A 38 -0.12 5.75 5.68
N CYS A 39 0.26 6.95 5.23
CA CYS A 39 -0.15 7.46 3.93
C CYS A 39 0.26 6.43 2.86
N ALA A 40 -0.72 5.79 2.22
CA ALA A 40 -0.45 4.84 1.16
C ALA A 40 0.22 5.57 -0.02
N ALA A 41 1.52 5.34 -0.22
CA ALA A 41 2.30 5.89 -1.33
C ALA A 41 2.14 5.04 -2.60
N GLY A 42 0.90 4.84 -3.04
CA GLY A 42 0.60 3.96 -4.17
C GLY A 42 -0.77 4.26 -4.77
N PRO A 43 -1.14 3.55 -5.85
CA PRO A 43 -2.41 3.74 -6.52
C PRO A 43 -3.59 3.58 -5.56
N GLY A 44 -4.61 4.41 -5.76
CA GLY A 44 -5.91 4.25 -5.12
C GLY A 44 -6.70 3.07 -5.68
N ALA A 45 -7.90 2.85 -5.12
CA ALA A 45 -8.80 1.79 -5.55
C ALA A 45 -9.39 2.02 -6.96
N SER A 46 -9.40 3.26 -7.44
CA SER A 46 -9.89 3.66 -8.76
C SER A 46 -9.20 4.95 -9.21
N PRO A 47 -9.16 5.25 -10.51
CA PRO A 47 -8.69 6.56 -10.99
C PRO A 47 -9.51 7.70 -10.37
N SER A 48 -8.84 8.73 -9.87
CA SER A 48 -9.47 9.92 -9.26
C SER A 48 -10.05 10.85 -10.33
N PRO A 49 -11.10 11.65 -10.03
CA PRO A 49 -11.58 12.69 -10.95
C PRO A 49 -10.52 13.75 -11.26
N THR A 50 -9.58 13.99 -10.35
CA THR A 50 -8.50 14.98 -10.55
C THR A 50 -7.24 14.25 -11.04
N PRO A 51 -6.82 14.42 -12.30
CA PRO A 51 -5.80 13.57 -12.94
C PRO A 51 -4.37 13.83 -12.44
N PRO A 52 -3.54 12.80 -12.22
CA PRO A 52 -2.14 12.98 -11.85
C PRO A 52 -1.37 13.65 -12.98
N GLN A 53 -0.40 14.49 -12.61
CA GLN A 53 0.45 15.26 -13.52
C GLN A 53 1.92 14.92 -13.29
N LEU A 54 2.69 14.84 -14.37
CA LEU A 54 4.15 14.79 -14.25
C LEU A 54 4.67 16.12 -13.74
N VAL A 55 5.53 16.09 -12.74
CA VAL A 55 6.25 17.24 -12.22
C VAL A 55 7.75 17.00 -12.28
N MET A 56 8.51 18.07 -12.45
CA MET A 56 9.96 18.03 -12.35
C MET A 56 10.36 18.16 -10.88
N THR A 57 11.15 17.21 -10.41
CA THR A 57 11.78 17.27 -9.09
C THR A 57 12.96 18.25 -9.11
N GLU A 58 13.42 18.69 -7.94
CA GLU A 58 14.63 19.53 -7.83
C GLU A 58 15.87 18.89 -8.47
N ALA A 59 15.92 17.55 -8.51
CA ALA A 59 16.98 16.77 -9.16
C ALA A 59 16.80 16.63 -10.69
N GLY A 60 15.82 17.32 -11.29
CA GLY A 60 15.55 17.24 -12.74
C GLY A 60 14.90 15.94 -13.20
N LEU A 61 14.41 15.10 -12.28
CA LEU A 61 13.69 13.86 -12.60
C LEU A 61 12.19 14.11 -12.72
N LYS A 62 11.53 13.42 -13.66
CA LYS A 62 10.07 13.41 -13.80
C LYS A 62 9.44 12.48 -12.75
N ARG A 63 8.40 12.94 -12.06
CA ARG A 63 7.63 12.17 -11.08
C ARG A 63 6.15 12.53 -11.18
N TRP A 64 5.27 11.59 -10.85
CA TRP A 64 3.87 11.91 -10.63
C TRP A 64 3.69 12.71 -9.34
N ASP A 65 2.88 13.77 -9.39
CA ASP A 65 2.51 14.58 -8.23
C ASP A 65 1.66 13.80 -7.22
N ARG A 66 0.74 12.97 -7.71
CA ARG A 66 -0.29 12.26 -6.92
C ARG A 66 -0.41 10.79 -7.33
N PRO A 67 0.50 9.91 -6.87
CA PRO A 67 0.43 8.48 -7.10
C PRO A 67 -0.92 7.83 -6.74
N GLU A 68 -1.57 8.32 -5.69
CA GLU A 68 -2.87 7.86 -5.20
C GLU A 68 -4.04 8.17 -6.14
N ALA A 69 -3.86 9.10 -7.08
CA ALA A 69 -4.87 9.39 -8.09
C ALA A 69 -4.99 8.27 -9.13
N PHE A 70 -3.98 7.42 -9.28
CA PHE A 70 -4.05 6.26 -10.17
C PHE A 70 -4.98 5.18 -9.62
N GLY A 71 -5.65 4.44 -10.50
CA GLY A 71 -6.38 3.22 -10.14
C GLY A 71 -5.60 1.96 -10.51
N PRO A 72 -6.19 0.77 -10.31
CA PRO A 72 -5.59 -0.48 -10.79
C PRO A 72 -5.46 -0.48 -12.31
N VAL A 73 -4.44 -1.17 -12.83
CA VAL A 73 -4.22 -1.30 -14.27
C VAL A 73 -5.29 -2.21 -14.88
N PRO A 74 -6.11 -1.74 -15.83
CA PRO A 74 -7.10 -2.58 -16.50
C PRO A 74 -6.44 -3.76 -17.23
N PRO A 75 -7.08 -4.94 -17.31
CA PRO A 75 -6.51 -6.10 -18.01
C PRO A 75 -6.14 -5.82 -19.47
N ALA A 76 -6.94 -5.02 -20.18
CA ALA A 76 -6.70 -4.61 -21.56
C ALA A 76 -5.42 -3.77 -21.71
N GLU A 77 -5.04 -3.04 -20.65
CA GLU A 77 -3.89 -2.14 -20.64
C GLU A 77 -2.60 -2.81 -20.17
N LEU A 78 -2.69 -3.99 -19.54
CA LEU A 78 -1.59 -4.60 -18.83
C LEU A 78 -0.36 -4.85 -19.72
N ALA A 79 -0.57 -5.28 -20.97
CA ALA A 79 0.53 -5.51 -21.90
C ALA A 79 1.27 -4.20 -22.24
N ARG A 80 0.53 -3.15 -22.54
CA ARG A 80 1.06 -1.81 -22.84
C ARG A 80 1.75 -1.19 -21.63
N ALA A 81 1.14 -1.32 -20.45
CA ALA A 81 1.69 -0.87 -19.19
C ALA A 81 3.04 -1.54 -18.88
N ARG A 82 3.16 -2.84 -19.12
CA ARG A 82 4.42 -3.58 -18.95
C ARG A 82 5.49 -3.09 -19.92
N GLN A 83 5.14 -2.89 -21.18
CA GLN A 83 6.08 -2.34 -22.19
C GLN A 83 6.55 -0.95 -21.78
N TYR A 84 5.62 -0.07 -21.40
CA TYR A 84 5.94 1.29 -20.96
C TYR A 84 6.85 1.28 -19.73
N CYS A 85 6.48 0.58 -18.66
CA CYS A 85 7.31 0.55 -17.46
C CYS A 85 8.68 -0.09 -17.70
N ALA A 86 8.79 -1.06 -18.62
CA ALA A 86 10.07 -1.65 -18.96
C ALA A 86 11.05 -0.66 -19.63
N THR A 87 10.55 0.43 -20.25
CA THR A 87 11.41 1.50 -20.77
C THR A 87 12.18 2.25 -19.68
N LEU A 88 11.72 2.16 -18.43
CA LEU A 88 12.37 2.77 -17.26
C LEU A 88 13.45 1.87 -16.66
N ASN A 89 13.60 0.61 -17.12
CA ASN A 89 14.60 -0.31 -16.61
C ASN A 89 16.02 0.22 -16.89
N HIS A 90 16.83 0.31 -15.85
CA HIS A 90 18.23 0.74 -15.96
C HIS A 90 19.04 0.23 -14.77
N SER A 91 20.35 0.03 -14.94
CA SER A 91 21.28 -0.30 -13.85
C SER A 91 20.83 -1.48 -12.97
N GLY A 92 20.24 -2.52 -13.58
CA GLY A 92 19.71 -3.70 -12.87
C GLY A 92 18.37 -3.48 -12.17
N LYS A 93 17.78 -2.28 -12.22
CA LYS A 93 16.45 -2.00 -11.67
C LYS A 93 15.38 -2.36 -12.68
N ARG A 94 14.35 -3.07 -12.22
CA ARG A 94 13.17 -3.41 -13.01
C ARG A 94 11.97 -2.62 -12.53
N PHE A 95 11.17 -2.12 -13.47
CA PHE A 95 9.94 -1.41 -13.18
C PHE A 95 8.75 -2.20 -13.70
N VAL A 96 7.69 -2.25 -12.89
CA VAL A 96 6.44 -2.93 -13.21
C VAL A 96 5.27 -1.99 -13.04
N PRO A 97 4.20 -2.15 -13.84
CA PRO A 97 3.02 -1.30 -13.71
C PRO A 97 2.27 -1.67 -12.43
N SER A 98 1.86 -0.64 -11.69
CA SER A 98 1.07 -0.76 -10.47
C SER A 98 -0.22 0.06 -10.51
N GLY A 99 -0.29 1.08 -11.37
CA GLY A 99 -1.54 1.83 -11.59
C GLY A 99 -1.70 2.41 -12.99
N PHE A 100 -2.92 2.82 -13.30
CA PHE A 100 -3.31 3.46 -14.56
C PHE A 100 -4.26 4.63 -14.31
N HIS A 101 -4.13 5.69 -15.11
CA HIS A 101 -5.07 6.80 -15.12
C HIS A 101 -5.37 7.23 -16.56
N PRO A 102 -6.64 7.25 -17.01
CA PRO A 102 -7.01 7.50 -18.40
C PRO A 102 -6.74 8.94 -18.87
N HIS A 103 -6.65 9.88 -17.94
CA HIS A 103 -6.44 11.31 -18.25
C HIS A 103 -5.18 11.89 -17.58
N ALA A 104 -4.15 11.06 -17.36
CA ALA A 104 -2.89 11.56 -16.78
C ALA A 104 -2.31 12.70 -17.63
N LEU A 105 -1.62 13.64 -16.98
CA LEU A 105 -1.15 14.88 -17.60
C LEU A 105 0.38 14.92 -17.74
N SER A 106 0.85 15.54 -18.82
CA SER A 106 2.27 15.86 -19.07
C SER A 106 2.79 16.92 -18.11
N VAL A 107 4.08 17.25 -18.19
CA VAL A 107 4.68 18.32 -17.36
C VAL A 107 4.00 19.67 -17.61
N GLU A 108 3.58 19.90 -18.85
CA GLU A 108 2.90 21.10 -19.33
C GLU A 108 1.39 21.09 -19.05
N GLY A 109 0.86 20.01 -18.47
CA GLY A 109 -0.56 19.89 -18.14
C GLY A 109 -1.44 19.37 -19.27
N PHE A 110 -0.87 18.88 -20.38
CA PHE A 110 -1.64 18.29 -21.48
C PHE A 110 -1.98 16.83 -21.19
N PRO A 111 -3.21 16.36 -21.49
CA PRO A 111 -3.55 14.97 -21.30
C PRO A 111 -2.77 14.06 -22.26
N PHE A 112 -2.30 12.93 -21.75
CA PHE A 112 -1.88 11.83 -22.61
C PHE A 112 -3.12 11.18 -23.22
N GLU A 113 -3.20 11.11 -24.55
CA GLU A 113 -4.35 10.50 -25.28
C GLU A 113 -4.62 9.06 -24.82
N ASP A 114 -3.54 8.39 -24.46
CA ASP A 114 -3.47 7.00 -24.07
C ASP A 114 -3.54 6.77 -22.55
N GLY A 115 -3.68 7.84 -21.76
CA GLY A 115 -3.54 7.83 -20.31
C GLY A 115 -2.08 7.68 -19.86
N GLY A 116 -1.90 7.41 -18.57
CA GLY A 116 -0.59 7.26 -17.94
C GLY A 116 -0.51 6.04 -17.04
N PHE A 117 0.69 5.51 -16.90
CA PHE A 117 0.99 4.37 -16.03
C PHE A 117 1.82 4.80 -14.82
N TYR A 118 1.44 4.28 -13.66
CA TYR A 118 2.24 4.38 -12.44
C TYR A 118 3.13 3.15 -12.33
N CYS A 119 4.44 3.36 -12.53
CA CYS A 119 5.45 2.31 -12.50
C CYS A 119 6.19 2.32 -11.17
N VAL A 120 6.34 1.16 -10.55
CA VAL A 120 7.11 0.97 -9.32
C VAL A 120 8.31 0.09 -9.58
N GLN A 121 9.40 0.35 -8.89
CA GLN A 121 10.56 -0.53 -8.90
C GLN A 121 10.19 -1.85 -8.20
N GLN A 122 10.56 -2.97 -8.81
CA GLN A 122 10.53 -4.31 -8.20
C GLN A 122 11.92 -4.77 -7.81
#